data_AF-A0A7S4HFD1-F1
#
_entry.id   AF-A0A7S4HFD1-F1
#
_cell.length_a   1.000
_cell.length_b   1.000
_cell.length_c   1.000
_cell.angle_alpha   90.00
_cell.angle_beta   90.00
_cell.angle_gamma   90.00
#
_symmetry.space_group_name_H-M   'P 1'
#
loop_
_entity.id
_entity.type
_entity.pdbx_description
1 polymer ?
#
loop_
_entity_poly.entity_id
_entity_poly.type
_entity_poly.pdbx_seq_one_letter_code
_entity_poly.pdbx_strand_id
1 'polypeptide(L)'
;CIIDSRRPFQHVQNFVATNGTLIRIENRLEQGARAFAFNGTSDSAYLAKMSGALAGGMVLTFQLWGASWLLMSWLDFMTLCTGSCPANSRAVYSNISIESL
;
A
#
# COMPACT_ATOMS: atom_id res chain seq x y z
N CYS A 1 2.45 -3.04 17.44
CA CYS A 1 2.54 -3.02 15.97
C CYS A 1 3.29 -4.25 15.49
N ILE A 2 2.72 -5.02 14.56
CA ILE A 2 3.33 -6.27 14.06
C ILE A 2 4.56 -5.96 13.19
N ILE A 3 4.55 -4.85 12.46
CA ILE A 3 5.67 -4.37 11.64
C ILE A 3 6.32 -3.16 12.33
N ASP A 4 7.65 -3.14 12.41
CA ASP A 4 8.42 -2.01 12.92
C ASP A 4 8.82 -1.10 11.76
N SER A 5 8.13 0.02 11.59
CA SER A 5 8.37 1.00 10.51
C SER A 5 9.70 1.76 10.65
N ARG A 6 10.45 1.59 11.75
CA ARG A 6 11.81 2.15 11.91
C ARG A 6 12.87 1.32 11.19
N ARG A 7 12.50 0.17 10.64
CA ARG A 7 13.35 -0.74 9.88
C ARG A 7 12.69 -1.05 8.54
N PRO A 8 13.48 -1.38 7.49
CA PRO A 8 12.90 -1.84 6.23
C PRO A 8 11.97 -3.04 6.43
N PHE A 9 10.92 -3.11 5.62
CA PHE A 9 10.01 -4.23 5.51
C PHE A 9 9.62 -4.40 4.03
N GLN A 10 9.20 -5.60 3.65
CA GLN A 10 8.68 -5.87 2.32
C GLN A 10 7.16 -5.68 2.32
N HIS A 11 6.63 -5.09 1.24
CA HIS A 11 5.20 -5.01 0.98
C HIS A 11 4.91 -5.73 -0.32
N VAL A 12 4.16 -6.83 -0.23
CA VAL A 12 3.68 -7.63 -1.35
C VAL A 12 2.21 -7.32 -1.57
N GLN A 13 1.83 -6.98 -2.80
CA GLN A 13 0.45 -6.74 -3.19
C GLN A 13 0.06 -7.71 -4.31
N ASN A 14 -0.95 -8.54 -4.06
CA ASN A 14 -1.46 -9.52 -5.03
C ASN A 14 -2.83 -9.08 -5.55
N PHE A 15 -3.01 -9.11 -6.86
CA PHE A 15 -4.25 -8.78 -7.55
C PHE A 15 -4.96 -10.07 -7.97
N VAL A 16 -5.87 -10.56 -7.12
CA VAL A 16 -6.56 -11.83 -7.36
C VAL A 16 -7.73 -11.60 -8.31
N ALA A 17 -7.72 -12.24 -9.47
CA ALA A 17 -8.74 -12.10 -10.49
C ALA A 17 -9.38 -13.45 -10.88
N THR A 18 -10.65 -13.39 -11.26
CA THR A 18 -11.41 -14.51 -11.84
C THR A 18 -11.98 -14.04 -13.18
N ASN A 19 -11.73 -14.79 -14.25
CA ASN A 19 -12.20 -14.44 -15.61
C ASN A 19 -11.85 -12.99 -16.02
N GLY A 20 -10.61 -12.55 -15.72
CA GLY A 20 -10.14 -11.19 -16.03
C GLY A 20 -10.74 -10.08 -15.17
N THR A 21 -11.58 -10.42 -14.19
CA THR A 21 -12.15 -9.46 -13.24
C THR A 21 -11.50 -9.63 -11.88
N LEU A 22 -10.92 -8.55 -11.35
CA LEU A 22 -10.37 -8.46 -10.01
C LEU A 22 -11.48 -8.73 -8.98
N ILE A 23 -11.21 -9.65 -8.06
CA ILE A 23 -12.13 -10.01 -6.96
C ILE A 23 -11.55 -9.67 -5.59
N ARG A 24 -10.23 -9.45 -5.50
CA ARG A 24 -9.56 -9.07 -4.25
C ARG A 24 -8.20 -8.44 -4.52
N ILE A 25 -7.82 -7.48 -3.68
CA ILE A 25 -6.45 -6.99 -3.57
C ILE A 25 -5.93 -7.42 -2.21
N GLU A 26 -4.94 -8.29 -2.19
CA GLU A 26 -4.34 -8.78 -0.96
C GLU A 26 -3.05 -8.01 -0.69
N ASN A 27 -2.86 -7.55 0.53
CA ASN A 27 -1.65 -6.88 0.98
C ASN A 27 -1.00 -7.70 2.06
N ARG A 28 0.31 -7.87 1.97
CA ARG A 28 1.12 -8.55 2.97
C ARG A 28 2.38 -7.73 3.25
N LEU A 29 2.61 -7.43 4.52
CA LEU A 29 3.82 -6.80 5.03
C LEU A 29 4.68 -7.85 5.70
N GLU A 30 5.97 -7.90 5.38
CA GLU A 30 6.90 -8.89 5.90
C GLU A 30 8.18 -8.25 6.45
N GLN A 31 8.60 -8.69 7.64
CA GLN A 31 9.80 -8.21 8.31
C GLN A 31 10.43 -9.33 9.15
N GLY A 32 11.29 -10.13 8.54
CA GLY A 32 11.87 -11.33 9.18
C GLY A 32 10.77 -12.34 9.51
N ALA A 33 10.67 -12.75 10.77
CA ALA A 33 9.62 -13.66 11.24
C ALA A 33 8.24 -12.99 11.44
N ARG A 34 8.13 -11.67 11.25
CA ARG A 34 6.88 -10.92 11.44
C ARG A 34 6.18 -10.75 10.11
N ALA A 35 4.89 -11.10 10.06
CA ALA A 35 4.04 -10.89 8.90
C ALA A 35 2.69 -10.32 9.32
N PHE A 36 2.17 -9.38 8.53
CA PHE A 36 0.82 -8.83 8.67
C PHE A 36 0.14 -8.83 7.31
N ALA A 37 -1.04 -9.44 7.22
CA ALA A 37 -1.82 -9.49 5.98
C ALA A 37 -3.17 -8.83 6.18
N PHE A 38 -3.62 -8.12 5.16
CA PHE A 38 -4.93 -7.49 5.12
C PHE A 38 -5.45 -7.43 3.68
N ASN A 39 -6.77 -7.52 3.53
CA ASN A 39 -7.40 -7.30 2.24
C ASN A 39 -7.68 -5.81 2.06
N GLY A 40 -7.64 -5.35 0.81
CA GLY A 40 -8.19 -4.06 0.43
C GLY A 40 -9.70 -4.04 0.53
N THR A 41 -10.36 -3.40 -0.43
CA THR A 41 -11.82 -3.39 -0.50
C THR A 41 -12.38 -4.74 -0.95
N SER A 42 -13.58 -5.06 -0.47
CA SER A 42 -14.42 -6.17 -0.96
C SER A 42 -15.58 -5.68 -1.85
N ASP A 43 -15.61 -4.40 -2.19
CA ASP A 43 -16.61 -3.81 -3.09
C ASP A 43 -16.38 -4.30 -4.52
N SER A 44 -17.26 -5.20 -4.99
CA SER A 44 -17.17 -5.80 -6.31
C SER A 44 -17.34 -4.79 -7.46
N ALA A 45 -18.15 -3.75 -7.27
CA ALA A 45 -18.35 -2.72 -8.30
C ALA A 45 -17.10 -1.85 -8.46
N TYR A 46 -16.42 -1.55 -7.35
CA TYR A 46 -15.13 -0.88 -7.38
C TYR A 46 -14.06 -1.74 -8.06
N LEU A 47 -13.95 -3.01 -7.66
CA LEU A 47 -12.94 -3.94 -8.18
C LEU A 47 -13.12 -4.21 -9.68
N ALA A 48 -14.36 -4.29 -10.18
CA ALA A 48 -14.66 -4.39 -11.60
C ALA A 48 -14.11 -3.18 -12.40
N LYS A 49 -14.28 -1.96 -11.88
CA LYS A 49 -13.71 -0.75 -12.50
C LYS A 49 -12.19 -0.76 -12.47
N MET A 50 -11.61 -1.19 -11.35
CA MET A 50 -10.15 -1.29 -11.19
C MET A 50 -9.54 -2.30 -12.18
N SER A 51 -10.26 -3.37 -12.50
CA SER A 51 -9.83 -4.39 -13.47
C SER A 51 -9.52 -3.77 -14.84
N GLY A 52 -10.41 -2.90 -15.33
CA GLY A 52 -10.21 -2.21 -16.61
C GLY A 52 -9.01 -1.27 -16.58
N ALA A 53 -8.78 -0.57 -15.47
CA ALA A 53 -7.63 0.31 -15.32
C ALA A 53 -6.29 -0.45 -15.28
N LEU A 54 -6.23 -1.58 -14.58
CA LEU A 54 -5.04 -2.44 -14.55
C LEU A 54 -4.74 -3.03 -15.94
N ALA A 55 -5.76 -3.53 -16.63
CA ALA A 55 -5.62 -4.08 -17.98
C ALA A 55 -5.19 -3.03 -19.02
N GLY A 56 -5.62 -1.77 -18.84
CA GLY A 56 -5.22 -0.64 -19.68
C GLY A 56 -3.78 -0.17 -19.48
N GLY A 57 -3.07 -0.73 -18.50
CA GLY A 57 -1.73 -0.30 -18.11
C GLY A 57 -1.77 0.91 -17.18
N MET A 58 -0.98 0.85 -16.12
CA MET A 58 -0.84 1.94 -15.15
C MET A 58 0.63 2.35 -15.05
N VAL A 59 0.85 3.62 -14.68
CA VAL A 59 2.18 4.16 -14.43
C VAL A 59 2.49 4.07 -12.94
N LEU A 60 3.59 3.40 -12.61
CA LEU A 60 4.12 3.38 -11.24
C LEU A 60 4.65 4.77 -10.88
N THR A 61 4.15 5.34 -9.77
CA THR A 61 4.53 6.68 -9.30
C THR A 61 5.04 6.60 -7.86
N PHE A 62 6.19 7.24 -7.60
CA PHE A 62 6.74 7.41 -6.25
C PHE A 62 6.61 8.86 -5.83
N GLN A 63 6.12 9.10 -4.61
CA GLN A 63 5.91 10.44 -4.08
C GLN A 63 6.13 10.46 -2.57
N LEU A 64 6.72 11.56 -2.08
CA LEU A 64 6.78 11.92 -0.68
C LEU A 64 6.23 13.34 -0.56
N TRP A 65 5.11 13.49 0.14
CA TRP A 65 4.39 14.75 0.29
C TRP A 65 3.73 14.82 1.66
N GLY A 66 3.25 16.01 2.02
CA GLY A 66 2.69 16.30 3.34
C GLY A 66 3.59 17.26 4.11
N ALA A 67 2.97 18.24 4.80
CA ALA A 67 3.68 19.31 5.48
C ALA A 67 3.41 19.39 6.98
N SER A 68 2.31 18.79 7.47
CA SER A 68 1.95 18.78 8.89
C SER A 68 1.04 17.61 9.24
N TRP A 69 1.06 17.22 10.52
CA TRP A 69 0.18 16.18 11.05
C TRP A 69 -1.30 16.49 10.83
N LEU A 70 -1.72 17.76 11.00
CA LEU A 70 -3.11 18.15 10.80
C LEU A 70 -3.59 17.82 9.38
N LEU A 71 -2.76 18.11 8.37
CA LEU A 71 -3.08 17.85 6.97
C LEU A 71 -3.08 16.35 6.64
N MET A 72 -2.25 15.55 7.32
CA MET A 72 -2.12 14.09 7.12
C MET A 72 -2.90 13.26 8.14
N SER A 73 -3.72 13.90 8.98
CA SER A 73 -4.44 13.22 10.07
C SER A 73 -5.40 12.14 9.55
N TRP A 74 -6.00 12.34 8.36
CA TRP A 74 -6.85 11.32 7.73
C TRP A 74 -6.12 9.99 7.45
N LEU A 75 -4.79 10.03 7.26
CA LEU A 75 -3.94 8.86 7.05
C LEU A 75 -3.37 8.36 8.40
N ASP A 76 -2.78 9.27 9.18
CA ASP A 76 -2.01 8.93 10.37
C ASP A 76 -2.88 8.58 11.58
N PHE A 77 -4.09 9.12 11.68
CA PHE A 77 -4.96 8.92 12.85
C PHE A 77 -5.25 7.45 13.13
N MET A 78 -5.41 6.65 12.07
CA MET A 78 -5.67 5.21 12.20
C MET A 78 -4.47 4.40 12.72
N THR A 79 -3.26 4.97 12.67
CA THR A 79 -2.04 4.31 13.17
C THR A 79 -1.87 4.44 14.68
N LEU A 80 -2.68 5.29 15.33
CA LEU A 80 -2.52 5.73 16.72
C LEU A 80 -1.17 6.39 17.02
N CYS A 81 -0.37 6.66 15.99
CA CYS A 81 0.89 7.38 16.12
C CYS A 81 0.59 8.89 16.13
N THR A 82 1.16 9.59 17.10
CA THR A 82 1.06 11.04 17.25
C THR A 82 2.46 11.66 17.17
N GLY A 83 2.56 12.92 16.75
CA GLY A 83 3.83 13.63 16.68
C GLY A 83 3.97 14.50 15.44
N SER A 84 5.05 15.27 15.39
CA SER A 84 5.35 16.16 14.26
C SER A 84 5.94 15.37 13.10
N CYS A 85 5.45 15.59 11.87
CA CYS A 85 6.07 15.07 10.65
C CYS A 85 7.36 15.88 10.38
N PRO A 86 8.57 15.29 10.47
CA PRO A 86 9.80 16.07 10.35
C PRO A 86 10.01 16.59 8.93
N ALA A 87 10.40 17.86 8.82
CA ALA A 87 10.56 18.60 7.56
C ALA A 87 11.68 18.09 6.63
N ASN A 88 12.46 17.08 7.04
CA ASN A 88 13.58 16.50 6.28
C ASN A 88 13.44 14.97 6.17
N SER A 89 12.23 14.52 5.87
CA SER A 89 11.92 13.10 5.73
C SER A 89 12.47 12.52 4.43
N ARG A 90 12.91 11.26 4.47
CA ARG A 90 13.36 10.50 3.29
C ARG A 90 12.59 9.20 3.20
N ALA A 91 11.95 8.96 2.06
CA ALA A 91 11.38 7.66 1.71
C ALA A 91 12.37 6.89 0.83
N VAL A 92 12.59 5.62 1.13
CA VAL A 92 13.45 4.74 0.33
C VAL A 92 12.62 3.57 -0.16
N TYR A 93 12.50 3.46 -1.48
CA TYR A 93 11.88 2.33 -2.17
C TYR A 93 12.99 1.52 -2.84
N SER A 94 12.97 0.21 -2.68
CA SER A 94 14.02 -0.67 -3.21
C SER A 94 13.45 -2.07 -3.46
N ASN A 95 14.17 -2.88 -4.24
CA ASN A 95 13.79 -4.26 -4.58
C ASN A 95 12.37 -4.36 -5.15
N ILE A 96 12.05 -3.48 -6.11
CA ILE A 96 10.74 -3.41 -6.75
C ILE A 96 10.68 -4.46 -7.85
N SER A 97 9.72 -5.38 -7.73
CA SER A 97 9.36 -6.33 -8.78
C SER A 97 7.88 -6.16 -9.14
N ILE A 98 7.57 -6.12 -10.43
CA ILE A 98 6.20 -6.09 -10.93
C ILE A 98 6.07 -7.24 -11.91
N GLU A 99 5.14 -8.13 -11.62
CA GLU A 99 4.81 -9.27 -12.45
C GLU A 99 3.46 -9.00 -13.11
N SER A 100 3.36 -9.25 -14.41
CA SER A 100 2.06 -9.25 -15.09
C SER A 100 1.27 -10.48 -14.66
N LEU A 101 -0.04 -10.31 -14.52
CA LEU A 101 -0.99 -11.41 -14.36
C LEU A 101 -1.00 -12.35 -15.57
#